data_AF-A0A5D4TEX5-F1
#
_entry.id   AF-A0A5D4TEX5-F1
#
_cell.length_a   1.000
_cell.length_b   1.000
_cell.length_c   1.000
_cell.angle_alpha   90.00
_cell.angle_beta   90.00
_cell.angle_gamma   90.00
#
_symmetry.space_group_name_H-M   'P 1'
#
loop_
_entity.id
_entity.type
_entity.pdbx_description
1 polymer ?
#
loop_
_entity_poly.entity_id
_entity_poly.type
_entity_poly.pdbx_seq_one_letter_code
_entity_poly.pdbx_strand_id
1 'polypeptide(L)'
;MESFIGVSKRKKQDIVIKVINEWDPMDLLAMGAGEDRYRKEIDKIVDALGQVDSVDELAGYIKQYMDASFSTDFPSITCLQVAVLIWEEIQE
;
A
#
# COMPACT_ATOMS: atom_id res chain seq x y z
N MET A 1 -22.69 10.29 -1.91
CA MET A 1 -21.67 9.27 -2.23
C MET A 1 -20.53 10.03 -2.84
N GLU A 2 -19.58 10.45 -1.98
CA GLU A 2 -18.47 11.29 -2.38
C GLU A 2 -17.56 10.47 -3.26
N SER A 3 -17.73 10.67 -4.55
CA SER A 3 -16.92 10.09 -5.59
C SER A 3 -15.48 10.54 -5.40
N PHE A 4 -14.54 9.56 -5.40
CA PHE A 4 -13.07 9.68 -5.36
C PHE A 4 -12.44 10.52 -6.50
N ILE A 5 -13.13 11.57 -6.96
CA ILE A 5 -12.81 12.40 -8.12
C ILE A 5 -11.92 13.55 -7.63
N GLY A 6 -10.61 13.35 -7.61
CA GLY A 6 -9.70 14.49 -7.45
C GLY A 6 -8.23 14.14 -7.26
N VAL A 7 -7.93 13.01 -6.62
CA VAL A 7 -6.53 12.63 -6.35
C VAL A 7 -5.93 12.01 -7.61
N SER A 8 -5.00 12.73 -8.23
CA SER A 8 -4.25 12.26 -9.40
C SER A 8 -3.56 10.92 -9.09
N LYS A 9 -3.53 9.99 -10.07
CA LYS A 9 -2.85 8.68 -9.92
C LYS A 9 -1.42 8.82 -9.36
N ARG A 10 -0.70 9.88 -9.76
CA ARG A 10 0.62 10.23 -9.19
C ARG A 10 0.58 10.47 -7.68
N LYS A 11 -0.32 11.31 -7.16
CA LYS A 11 -0.44 11.58 -5.71
C LYS A 11 -0.75 10.28 -4.94
N LYS A 12 -1.66 9.43 -5.44
CA LYS A 12 -1.92 8.10 -4.84
C LYS A 12 -0.63 7.26 -4.80
N GLN A 13 0.10 7.26 -5.90
CA GLN A 13 1.34 6.49 -6.02
C GLN A 13 2.43 7.01 -5.07
N ASP A 14 2.63 8.33 -4.95
CA ASP A 14 3.58 8.92 -4.01
C ASP A 14 3.24 8.59 -2.54
N ILE A 15 1.95 8.63 -2.17
CA ILE A 15 1.48 8.25 -0.82
C ILE A 15 1.78 6.79 -0.54
N VAL A 16 1.39 5.87 -1.44
CA VAL A 16 1.64 4.43 -1.25
C VAL A 16 3.14 4.15 -1.20
N ILE A 17 3.94 4.79 -2.06
CA ILE A 17 5.41 4.65 -2.03
C ILE A 17 5.94 5.02 -0.66
N LYS A 18 5.56 6.19 -0.14
CA LYS A 18 6.00 6.68 1.17
C LYS A 18 5.63 5.70 2.28
N VAL A 19 4.35 5.34 2.40
CA VAL A 19 3.87 4.48 3.49
C VAL A 19 4.50 3.08 3.44
N ILE A 20 4.58 2.46 2.25
CA ILE A 20 5.18 1.12 2.12
C ILE A 20 6.69 1.16 2.39
N ASN A 21 7.39 2.20 1.93
CA ASN A 21 8.81 2.35 2.22
C ASN A 21 9.09 2.67 3.69
N GLU A 22 8.20 3.36 4.40
CA GLU A 22 8.30 3.60 5.84
C GLU A 22 7.95 2.35 6.64
N TRP A 23 7.00 1.54 6.18
CA TRP A 23 6.66 0.27 6.81
C TRP A 23 7.82 -0.74 6.71
N ASP A 24 8.51 -0.77 5.56
CA ASP A 24 9.62 -1.67 5.23
C ASP A 24 9.51 -3.08 5.83
N PRO A 25 8.46 -3.84 5.48
CA PRO A 25 8.11 -5.11 6.14
C PRO A 25 9.22 -6.17 6.13
N MET A 26 10.14 -6.09 5.18
CA MET A 26 11.21 -7.04 4.94
C MET A 26 12.60 -6.49 5.26
N ASP A 27 12.67 -5.28 5.86
CA ASP A 27 13.91 -4.56 6.16
C ASP A 27 14.86 -4.51 4.95
N LEU A 28 14.27 -4.35 3.76
CA LEU A 28 15.00 -4.36 2.50
C LEU A 28 15.94 -3.16 2.42
N LEU A 29 15.63 -2.07 3.13
CA LEU A 29 16.51 -0.91 3.24
C LEU A 29 17.81 -1.28 3.95
N ALA A 30 17.76 -2.04 5.05
CA ALA A 30 18.96 -2.52 5.74
C ALA A 30 19.78 -3.48 4.89
N MET A 31 19.14 -4.19 3.95
CA MET A 31 19.82 -5.03 2.96
C MET A 31 20.41 -4.25 1.77
N GLY A 32 20.30 -2.92 1.76
CA GLY A 32 20.85 -2.05 0.72
C GLY A 32 19.98 -1.95 -0.54
N ALA A 33 18.70 -2.34 -0.47
CA ALA A 33 17.78 -2.18 -1.58
C ALA A 33 17.41 -0.70 -1.81
N GLY A 34 17.22 -0.33 -3.06
CA GLY A 34 16.87 1.03 -3.46
C GLY A 34 15.43 1.43 -3.11
N GLU A 35 15.06 2.66 -3.43
CA GLU A 35 13.71 3.20 -3.18
C GLU A 35 12.60 2.50 -3.98
N ASP A 36 12.95 1.73 -5.02
CA ASP A 36 12.04 0.97 -5.88
C ASP A 36 11.83 -0.50 -5.44
N ARG A 37 12.30 -0.86 -4.23
CA ARG A 37 12.27 -2.23 -3.70
C ARG A 37 10.89 -2.88 -3.59
N TYR A 38 9.83 -2.10 -3.43
CA TYR A 38 8.43 -2.58 -3.41
C TYR A 38 7.62 -2.11 -4.63
N ARG A 39 8.29 -1.70 -5.71
CA ARG A 39 7.62 -1.04 -6.85
C ARG A 39 6.47 -1.87 -7.44
N LYS A 40 6.61 -3.19 -7.49
CA LYS A 40 5.58 -4.08 -8.06
C LYS A 40 4.35 -4.17 -7.16
N GLU A 41 4.57 -4.23 -5.86
CA GLU A 41 3.54 -4.30 -4.83
C GLU A 41 2.80 -2.97 -4.77
N ILE A 42 3.54 -1.86 -4.77
CA ILE A 42 3.01 -0.49 -4.81
C ILE A 42 2.09 -0.29 -6.03
N ASP A 43 2.51 -0.69 -7.24
CA ASP A 43 1.68 -0.52 -8.44
C ASP A 43 0.33 -1.26 -8.32
N LYS A 44 0.36 -2.49 -7.78
CA LYS A 44 -0.86 -3.27 -7.51
C LYS A 44 -1.74 -2.62 -6.45
N ILE A 45 -1.16 -2.09 -5.37
CA ILE A 45 -1.91 -1.40 -4.31
C ILE A 45 -2.55 -0.12 -4.85
N VAL A 46 -1.84 0.65 -5.68
CA VAL A 46 -2.36 1.86 -6.33
C VAL A 46 -3.49 1.54 -7.30
N ASP A 47 -3.41 0.42 -8.01
CA ASP A 47 -4.49 -0.06 -8.87
C ASP A 47 -5.71 -0.50 -8.05
N ALA A 48 -5.50 -1.26 -6.96
CA ALA A 48 -6.54 -1.66 -6.03
C ALA A 48 -7.25 -0.47 -5.38
N LEU A 49 -6.52 0.59 -5.01
CA LEU A 49 -7.05 1.88 -4.52
C LEU A 49 -8.01 2.59 -5.49
N GLY A 50 -8.03 2.21 -6.76
CA GLY A 50 -9.01 2.69 -7.73
C GLY A 50 -10.29 1.85 -7.80
N GLN A 51 -10.28 0.67 -7.18
CA GLN A 51 -11.33 -0.35 -7.28
C GLN A 51 -12.04 -0.64 -5.95
N VAL A 52 -11.38 -0.34 -4.82
CA VAL A 52 -11.94 -0.58 -3.48
C VAL A 52 -12.76 0.60 -2.97
N ASP A 53 -13.79 0.28 -2.19
CA ASP A 53 -14.66 1.28 -1.54
C ASP A 53 -14.42 1.38 -0.02
N SER A 54 -13.58 0.51 0.54
CA SER A 54 -13.29 0.46 1.97
C SER A 54 -11.82 0.18 2.30
N VAL A 55 -11.41 0.63 3.48
CA VAL A 55 -10.07 0.39 4.02
C VAL A 55 -9.81 -1.08 4.31
N ASP A 56 -10.84 -1.83 4.73
CA ASP A 56 -10.74 -3.27 4.98
C ASP A 56 -10.44 -4.06 3.70
N GLU A 57 -11.07 -3.70 2.59
CA GLU A 57 -10.76 -4.29 1.27
C GLU A 57 -9.32 -3.97 0.87
N LEU A 58 -8.88 -2.73 1.04
CA LEU A 58 -7.49 -2.33 0.77
C LEU A 58 -6.51 -3.15 1.61
N ALA A 59 -6.78 -3.35 2.90
CA ALA A 59 -5.96 -4.16 3.79
C ALA A 59 -5.86 -5.62 3.32
N GLY A 60 -6.97 -6.19 2.85
CA GLY A 60 -7.01 -7.52 2.24
C GLY A 60 -6.10 -7.62 1.01
N TYR A 61 -6.16 -6.63 0.10
CA TYR A 61 -5.30 -6.57 -1.08
C TYR A 61 -3.83 -6.39 -0.72
N ILE A 62 -3.49 -5.49 0.20
CA ILE A 62 -2.12 -5.29 0.67
C ILE A 62 -1.55 -6.59 1.21
N LYS A 63 -2.29 -7.27 2.10
CA LYS A 63 -1.90 -8.57 2.63
C LYS A 63 -1.66 -9.57 1.50
N GLN A 64 -2.63 -9.74 0.61
CA GLN A 64 -2.51 -10.68 -0.51
C GLN A 64 -1.28 -10.40 -1.38
N TYR A 65 -1.00 -9.14 -1.71
CA TYR A 65 0.12 -8.80 -2.58
C TYR A 65 1.47 -8.97 -1.89
N MET A 66 1.58 -8.56 -0.63
CA MET A 66 2.79 -8.73 0.16
C MET A 66 3.07 -10.21 0.44
N ASP A 67 2.04 -10.96 0.85
CA ASP A 67 2.17 -12.39 1.11
C ASP A 67 2.61 -13.15 -0.14
N ALA A 68 2.02 -12.81 -1.31
CA ALA A 68 2.39 -13.44 -2.57
C ALA A 68 3.80 -13.08 -3.03
N SER A 69 4.24 -11.82 -2.84
CA SER A 69 5.56 -11.38 -3.28
C SER A 69 6.69 -11.92 -2.41
N PHE A 70 6.47 -12.02 -1.10
CA PHE A 70 7.50 -12.46 -0.15
C PHE A 70 7.29 -13.89 0.37
N SER A 71 6.26 -14.59 -0.12
CA SER A 71 5.89 -15.94 0.34
C SER A 71 5.85 -16.04 1.87
N THR A 72 5.36 -14.98 2.52
CA THR A 72 5.36 -14.77 3.97
C THR A 72 3.95 -14.43 4.42
N ASP A 73 3.51 -14.91 5.58
CA ASP A 73 2.20 -14.57 6.12
C ASP A 73 2.30 -13.29 6.97
N PHE A 74 1.96 -12.14 6.39
CA PHE A 74 1.96 -10.89 7.11
C PHE A 74 0.75 -10.77 8.05
N PRO A 75 0.91 -10.27 9.29
CA PRO A 75 -0.21 -10.10 10.19
C PRO A 75 -1.28 -9.17 9.59
N SER A 76 -2.54 -9.62 9.56
CA SER A 76 -3.65 -8.83 9.01
C SER A 76 -3.82 -7.48 9.71
N ILE A 77 -3.52 -7.42 11.02
CA ILE A 77 -3.56 -6.18 11.81
C ILE A 77 -2.57 -5.16 11.25
N THR A 78 -1.34 -5.57 10.92
CA THR A 78 -0.32 -4.69 10.35
C THR A 78 -0.73 -4.22 8.96
N CYS A 79 -1.27 -5.11 8.13
CA CYS A 79 -1.77 -4.75 6.80
C CYS A 79 -2.93 -3.73 6.89
N LEU A 80 -3.80 -3.87 7.89
CA LEU A 80 -4.89 -2.93 8.16
C LEU A 80 -4.36 -1.57 8.61
N GLN A 81 -3.38 -1.53 9.51
CA GLN A 81 -2.74 -0.26 9.93
C GLN A 81 -2.16 0.49 8.74
N VAL A 82 -1.47 -0.22 7.84
CA VAL A 82 -0.88 0.35 6.62
C VAL A 82 -1.98 0.83 5.65
N ALA A 83 -3.05 0.05 5.50
CA ALA A 83 -4.19 0.45 4.69
C ALA A 83 -4.85 1.73 5.22
N VAL A 84 -5.03 1.85 6.54
CA VAL A 84 -5.58 3.04 7.19
C VAL A 84 -4.71 4.26 6.92
N LEU A 85 -3.39 4.15 7.10
CA LEU A 85 -2.47 5.25 6.82
C LEU A 85 -2.57 5.74 5.37
N ILE A 86 -2.60 4.80 4.40
CA ILE A 86 -2.77 5.13 2.99
C ILE A 86 -4.13 5.80 2.75
N TRP A 87 -5.19 5.28 3.39
CA TRP A 87 -6.55 5.79 3.22
C TRP A 87 -6.70 7.21 3.76
N GLU A 88 -6.16 7.49 4.95
CA GLU A 88 -6.20 8.81 5.57
C GLU A 88 -5.42 9.84 4.75
N GLU A 89 -4.19 9.53 4.32
CA GLU A 89 -3.35 10.44 3.53
C GLU A 89 -3.96 10.75 2.13
N ILE A 90 -4.80 9.87 1.60
CA ILE A 90 -5.51 10.11 0.33
C ILE A 90 -6.70 11.05 0.50
N GLN A 91 -7.36 11.01 1.67
CA GLN A 91 -8.52 11.86 1.97
C GLN A 91 -8.13 13.27 2.42
N GLU A 92 -6.84 13.50 2.74
CA GLU A 92 -6.24 14.81 3.04
C GLU A 92 -5.85 15.61 1.79
#